data_AF-X1DE65-F1
#
_entry.id   AF-X1DE65-F1
#
_cell.length_a   1.000
_cell.length_b   1.000
_cell.length_c   1.000
_cell.angle_alpha   90.00
_cell.angle_beta   90.00
_cell.angle_gamma   90.00
#
_symmetry.space_group_name_H-M   'P 1'
#
loop_
_entity.id
_entity.type
_entity.pdbx_description
1 polymer ?
#
loop_
_entity_poly.entity_id
_entity_poly.type
_entity_poly.pdbx_seq_one_letter_code
_entity_poly.pdbx_strand_id
1 'polypeptide(L)'
;MHFFVKNRSIKIDNTNIDKLLKNYKNTKNSEAMESIILLYKPLVKFLANKYSNRGIPVEELVSAGNIALFRAIERYKTNKGASFTTYVYNVILGEIKHCFREQGWGLKVSRKLQENYLRINKVIEELTQKLNKSPTIPEIAAKVKLSEEKVLETIEVGVAYHPISIDADCVISNGESTKIVNFLGKEDKELKRI
;
A
#
# COMPACT_ATOMS: atom_id res chain seq x y z
N MET A 1 -22.74 -13.92 -8.13
CA MET A 1 -22.72 -12.47 -8.43
C MET A 1 -21.26 -12.00 -8.51
N HIS A 2 -20.76 -11.69 -9.71
CA HIS A 2 -19.36 -11.29 -9.94
C HIS A 2 -19.16 -9.81 -9.56
N PHE A 3 -18.24 -9.51 -8.64
CA PHE A 3 -17.81 -8.13 -8.38
C PHE A 3 -16.65 -7.75 -9.31
N PHE A 4 -16.89 -6.80 -10.21
CA PHE A 4 -15.88 -6.21 -11.09
C PHE A 4 -15.20 -5.03 -10.39
N VAL A 5 -13.93 -5.21 -10.02
CA VAL A 5 -13.02 -4.10 -9.73
C VAL A 5 -12.17 -3.91 -10.99
N LYS A 6 -12.26 -2.74 -11.62
CA LYS A 6 -11.50 -2.40 -12.84
C LYS A 6 -10.01 -2.69 -12.60
N ASN A 7 -9.45 -3.56 -13.45
CA ASN A 7 -8.11 -4.16 -13.48
C ASN A 7 -7.81 -5.29 -12.46
N ARG A 8 -7.82 -6.52 -13.00
CA ARG A 8 -7.62 -7.86 -12.40
C ARG A 8 -8.74 -8.36 -11.48
N SER A 9 -9.56 -9.25 -12.04
CA SER A 9 -10.73 -9.88 -11.43
C SER A 9 -10.37 -10.74 -10.22
N ILE A 10 -10.61 -10.25 -9.00
CA ILE A 10 -10.60 -11.10 -7.81
C ILE A 10 -11.97 -11.76 -7.72
N LYS A 11 -12.02 -13.05 -8.04
CA LYS A 11 -13.23 -13.87 -7.85
C LYS A 11 -13.31 -14.27 -6.38
N ILE A 12 -14.07 -13.52 -5.60
CA ILE A 12 -14.50 -13.97 -4.27
C ILE A 12 -15.76 -14.82 -4.49
N ASP A 13 -15.70 -16.11 -4.18
CA ASP A 13 -16.88 -16.96 -4.20
C ASP A 13 -17.78 -16.64 -3.00
N ASN A 14 -18.71 -15.72 -3.23
CA ASN A 14 -19.63 -15.21 -2.21
C ASN A 14 -20.88 -16.08 -2.02
N THR A 15 -20.97 -17.25 -2.67
CA THR A 15 -22.22 -18.03 -2.76
C THR A 15 -22.72 -18.53 -1.40
N ASN A 16 -21.85 -18.58 -0.38
CA ASN A 16 -22.20 -19.06 0.97
C ASN A 16 -21.86 -18.10 2.12
N ILE A 17 -21.56 -16.83 1.82
CA ILE A 17 -21.07 -15.90 2.85
C ILE A 17 -22.11 -15.61 3.93
N ASP A 18 -23.38 -15.49 3.54
CA ASP A 18 -24.47 -15.19 4.47
C ASP A 18 -24.72 -16.35 5.45
N LYS A 19 -24.52 -17.60 5.00
CA LYS A 19 -24.62 -18.77 5.87
C LYS A 19 -23.47 -18.80 6.88
N LEU A 20 -22.24 -18.53 6.43
CA LEU A 20 -21.07 -18.46 7.32
C LEU A 20 -21.24 -17.35 8.37
N LEU A 21 -21.71 -16.17 7.97
CA LEU A 21 -21.97 -15.04 8.87
C LEU A 21 -23.09 -15.36 9.88
N LYS A 22 -24.15 -16.05 9.44
CA LYS A 22 -25.25 -16.48 10.32
C LYS A 22 -24.78 -17.53 11.33
N ASN A 23 -24.00 -18.52 10.88
CA ASN A 23 -23.40 -19.53 11.75
C ASN A 23 -22.49 -18.87 12.79
N TYR A 24 -21.57 -17.99 12.37
CA TYR A 24 -20.68 -17.28 13.28
C TYR A 24 -21.43 -16.45 14.33
N LYS A 25 -22.52 -15.76 13.95
CA LYS A 25 -23.33 -14.97 14.89
C LYS A 25 -24.05 -15.82 15.94
N ASN A 26 -24.47 -17.02 15.57
CA ASN A 26 -25.25 -17.89 16.45
C ASN A 26 -24.37 -18.72 17.39
N THR A 27 -23.23 -19.21 16.92
CA THR A 27 -22.39 -20.14 17.68
C THR A 27 -21.08 -19.52 18.19
N LYS A 28 -20.70 -18.33 17.69
CA LYS A 28 -19.35 -17.77 17.88
C LYS A 28 -18.23 -18.76 17.51
N ASN A 29 -18.51 -19.71 16.60
CA ASN A 29 -17.56 -20.76 16.22
C ASN A 29 -16.32 -20.15 15.53
N SER A 30 -15.14 -20.50 16.06
CA SER A 30 -13.84 -20.11 15.51
C SER A 30 -13.62 -20.58 14.06
N GLU A 31 -14.13 -21.76 13.69
CA GLU A 31 -13.96 -22.32 12.34
C GLU A 31 -14.70 -21.51 11.27
N ALA A 32 -15.89 -21.00 11.61
CA ALA A 32 -16.67 -20.14 10.72
C ALA A 32 -15.96 -18.80 10.51
N MET A 33 -15.34 -18.26 11.56
CA MET A 33 -14.54 -17.04 11.51
C MET A 33 -13.31 -17.23 10.61
N GLU A 34 -12.56 -18.31 10.83
CA GLU A 34 -11.37 -18.65 10.06
C GLU A 34 -11.69 -18.81 8.58
N SER A 35 -12.78 -19.50 8.25
CA SER A 35 -13.25 -19.68 6.87
C SER A 35 -13.53 -18.34 6.17
N ILE A 36 -14.18 -17.40 6.88
CA ILE A 36 -14.45 -16.06 6.33
C ILE A 36 -13.14 -15.28 6.14
N ILE A 37 -12.23 -15.33 7.11
CA ILE A 37 -10.93 -14.65 7.02
C ILE A 37 -10.13 -15.18 5.82
N LEU A 38 -10.04 -16.50 5.65
CA LEU A 38 -9.35 -17.14 4.54
C LEU A 38 -9.95 -16.73 3.19
N LEU A 39 -11.27 -16.67 3.09
CA LEU A 39 -11.97 -16.24 1.87
C LEU A 39 -11.65 -14.79 1.48
N TYR A 40 -11.49 -13.89 2.45
CA TYR A 40 -11.22 -12.46 2.22
C TYR A 40 -9.73 -12.08 2.25
N LYS A 41 -8.83 -13.00 2.63
CA LYS A 41 -7.38 -12.80 2.62
C LYS A 41 -6.83 -12.29 1.27
N PRO A 42 -7.30 -12.77 0.09
CA PRO A 42 -6.86 -12.23 -1.19
C PRO A 42 -7.26 -10.76 -1.40
N LEU A 43 -8.43 -10.34 -0.90
CA LEU A 43 -8.88 -8.96 -0.98
C LEU A 43 -7.98 -8.05 -0.14
N VAL A 44 -7.65 -8.46 1.08
CA VAL A 44 -6.73 -7.73 1.96
C VAL A 44 -5.37 -7.55 1.28
N LYS A 45 -4.79 -8.64 0.76
CA LYS A 45 -3.51 -8.60 0.04
C LYS A 45 -3.56 -7.69 -1.18
N PHE A 46 -4.64 -7.74 -1.96
CA PHE A 46 -4.80 -6.87 -3.11
C PHE A 46 -4.85 -5.38 -2.73
N LEU A 47 -5.64 -5.05 -1.70
CA LEU A 47 -5.76 -3.68 -1.22
C LEU A 47 -4.43 -3.19 -0.65
N ALA A 48 -3.73 -3.98 0.16
CA ALA A 48 -2.41 -3.63 0.69
C ALA A 48 -1.37 -3.43 -0.43
N ASN A 49 -1.30 -4.35 -1.40
CA ASN A 49 -0.36 -4.26 -2.53
C ASN A 49 -0.58 -3.01 -3.39
N LYS A 50 -1.81 -2.48 -3.49
CA LYS A 50 -2.07 -1.22 -4.20
C LYS A 50 -1.38 -0.02 -3.53
N TYR A 51 -1.07 -0.14 -2.25
CA TYR A 51 -0.40 0.87 -1.44
C TYR A 51 1.04 0.46 -1.07
N SER A 52 1.62 -0.53 -1.76
CA SER A 52 3.03 -0.89 -1.58
C SER A 52 3.96 0.28 -1.94
N ASN A 53 5.15 0.30 -1.34
CA ASN A 53 6.16 1.34 -1.54
C ASN A 53 5.68 2.77 -1.18
N ARG A 54 4.78 2.90 -0.18
CA ARG A 54 4.21 4.19 0.27
C ARG A 54 4.44 4.56 1.74
N GLY A 55 5.26 3.80 2.46
CA GLY A 55 5.82 4.27 3.76
C GLY A 55 5.87 3.15 4.76
N ILE A 56 5.00 2.20 4.51
CA ILE A 56 4.61 1.15 5.43
C ILE A 56 4.87 -0.16 4.69
N PRO A 57 5.63 -1.10 5.29
CA PRO A 57 5.80 -2.44 4.74
C PRO A 57 4.46 -3.05 4.37
N VAL A 58 4.41 -3.75 3.23
CA VAL A 58 3.15 -4.33 2.74
C VAL A 58 2.59 -5.32 3.75
N GLU A 59 3.46 -6.04 4.47
CA GLU A 59 3.13 -6.97 5.53
C GLU A 59 2.42 -6.30 6.70
N GLU A 60 2.82 -5.07 7.04
CA GLU A 60 2.16 -4.25 8.07
C GLU A 60 0.78 -3.79 7.59
N LEU A 61 0.66 -3.36 6.32
CA LEU A 61 -0.63 -3.02 5.71
C LEU A 61 -1.58 -4.22 5.63
N VAL A 62 -1.06 -5.41 5.30
CA VAL A 62 -1.81 -6.67 5.30
C VAL A 62 -2.28 -7.00 6.71
N SER A 63 -1.42 -6.83 7.71
CA SER A 63 -1.77 -7.10 9.12
C SER A 63 -2.87 -6.16 9.61
N ALA A 64 -2.74 -4.86 9.37
CA ALA A 64 -3.79 -3.87 9.67
C ALA A 64 -5.10 -4.19 8.93
N GLY A 65 -5.02 -4.55 7.65
CA GLY A 65 -6.18 -4.96 6.87
C GLY A 65 -6.86 -6.23 7.40
N ASN A 66 -6.10 -7.20 7.92
CA ASN A 66 -6.66 -8.41 8.54
C ASN A 66 -7.36 -8.09 9.87
N ILE A 67 -6.81 -7.19 10.69
CA ILE A 67 -7.45 -6.70 11.92
C ILE A 67 -8.76 -5.96 11.58
N ALA A 68 -8.74 -5.13 10.54
CA ALA A 68 -9.92 -4.43 10.05
C ALA A 68 -11.00 -5.41 9.55
N LEU A 69 -10.59 -6.46 8.82
CA LEU A 69 -11.48 -7.53 8.38
C LEU A 69 -12.13 -8.26 9.57
N PHE A 70 -11.34 -8.62 10.59
CA PHE A 70 -11.86 -9.25 11.81
C PHE A 70 -12.93 -8.36 12.46
N ARG A 71 -12.63 -7.08 12.67
CA ARG A 71 -13.58 -6.09 13.23
C ARG A 71 -14.82 -5.90 12.34
N ALA A 72 -14.66 -5.99 11.02
CA ALA A 72 -15.76 -5.90 10.08
C ALA A 72 -16.72 -7.09 10.24
N ILE A 73 -16.19 -8.31 10.38
CA ILE A 73 -17.00 -9.51 10.62
C ILE A 73 -17.83 -9.37 11.89
N GLU A 74 -17.22 -8.88 12.99
CA GLU A 74 -17.91 -8.70 14.27
C GLU A 74 -19.03 -7.65 14.22
N ARG A 75 -18.82 -6.57 13.45
CA ARG A 75 -19.71 -5.39 13.45
C ARG A 75 -20.76 -5.40 12.35
N TYR A 76 -20.64 -6.27 11.35
CA TYR A 76 -21.54 -6.30 10.21
C TYR A 76 -22.98 -6.67 10.61
N LYS A 77 -23.95 -5.84 10.20
CA LYS A 77 -25.38 -6.08 10.39
C LYS A 77 -26.07 -6.24 9.04
N THR A 78 -26.75 -7.36 8.86
CA THR A 78 -27.40 -7.77 7.60
C THR A 78 -28.57 -6.86 7.19
N ASN A 79 -29.14 -6.05 8.10
CA ASN A 79 -30.25 -5.16 7.77
C ASN A 79 -29.86 -3.85 7.08
N LYS A 80 -28.55 -3.56 6.92
CA LYS A 80 -28.05 -2.25 6.47
C LYS A 80 -27.90 -2.09 4.95
N GLY A 81 -28.51 -2.97 4.15
CA GLY A 81 -28.67 -2.84 2.69
C GLY A 81 -27.42 -3.05 1.82
N ALA A 82 -26.20 -2.85 2.33
CA ALA A 82 -24.97 -3.10 1.59
C ALA A 82 -24.50 -4.56 1.72
N SER A 83 -23.98 -5.15 0.64
CA SER A 83 -23.39 -6.49 0.69
C SER A 83 -22.20 -6.54 1.65
N PHE A 84 -21.96 -7.70 2.26
CA PHE A 84 -20.83 -7.89 3.18
C PHE A 84 -19.49 -7.53 2.51
N THR A 85 -19.30 -7.95 1.25
CA THR A 85 -18.09 -7.63 0.48
C THR A 85 -17.87 -6.13 0.34
N THR A 86 -18.92 -5.37 0.01
CA THR A 86 -18.85 -3.90 -0.10
C THR A 86 -18.51 -3.26 1.23
N TYR A 87 -19.10 -3.74 2.32
CA TYR A 87 -18.81 -3.24 3.66
C TYR A 87 -17.35 -3.49 4.06
N VAL A 88 -16.89 -4.73 3.95
CA VAL A 88 -15.52 -5.16 4.26
C VAL A 88 -14.50 -4.38 3.44
N TYR A 89 -14.76 -4.18 2.14
CA TYR A 89 -13.89 -3.39 1.27
C TYR A 89 -13.62 -1.99 1.84
N ASN A 90 -14.68 -1.28 2.26
CA ASN A 90 -14.57 0.07 2.79
C ASN A 90 -13.85 0.10 4.14
N VAL A 91 -14.09 -0.88 5.00
CA VAL A 91 -13.43 -0.98 6.31
C VAL A 91 -11.93 -1.23 6.14
N ILE A 92 -11.53 -2.21 5.31
CA ILE A 92 -10.11 -2.51 5.06
C ILE A 92 -9.41 -1.30 4.43
N LEU A 93 -10.02 -0.70 3.41
CA LEU A 93 -9.44 0.46 2.73
C LEU A 93 -9.28 1.66 3.68
N GLY A 94 -10.25 1.86 4.59
CA GLY A 94 -10.19 2.89 5.62
C GLY A 94 -9.04 2.68 6.59
N GLU A 95 -8.82 1.45 7.04
CA GLU A 95 -7.74 1.11 7.95
C GLU A 95 -6.36 1.29 7.29
N ILE A 96 -6.19 0.80 6.05
CA ILE A 96 -4.95 0.99 5.30
C ILE A 96 -4.61 2.48 5.17
N LYS A 97 -5.61 3.32 4.86
CA LYS A 97 -5.43 4.79 4.82
C LYS A 97 -5.16 5.41 6.19
N HIS A 98 -5.65 4.80 7.27
CA HIS A 98 -5.40 5.24 8.63
C HIS A 98 -3.94 5.06 9.02
N CYS A 99 -3.32 3.93 8.67
CA CYS A 99 -1.90 3.67 8.93
C CYS A 99 -0.99 4.81 8.42
N PHE A 100 -1.27 5.32 7.21
CA PHE A 100 -0.53 6.46 6.65
C PHE A 100 -0.78 7.80 7.37
N ARG A 101 -1.92 7.96 8.06
CA ARG A 101 -2.20 9.15 8.87
C ARG A 101 -1.50 9.10 10.23
N GLU A 102 -1.36 7.91 10.81
CA GLU A 102 -0.74 7.73 12.14
C GLU A 102 0.78 7.81 12.11
N GLN A 103 1.43 7.25 11.10
CA GLN A 103 2.90 7.24 11.05
C GLN A 103 3.52 8.61 10.76
N GLY A 104 2.74 9.59 10.28
CA GLY A 104 3.25 10.94 9.99
C GLY A 104 4.36 10.95 8.93
N TRP A 105 4.78 12.14 8.52
CA TRP A 105 5.90 12.27 7.59
C TRP A 105 7.20 12.02 8.38
N GLY A 106 7.93 10.94 8.07
CA GLY A 106 9.14 10.54 8.81
C GLY A 106 10.26 11.58 8.85
N LEU A 107 10.23 12.58 7.96
CA LEU A 107 11.01 13.81 8.04
C LEU A 107 10.07 15.01 8.00
N LYS A 108 10.41 16.07 8.75
CA LYS A 108 9.62 17.31 8.85
C LYS A 108 9.71 18.12 7.54
N VAL A 109 9.12 17.59 6.48
CA VAL A 109 9.06 18.18 5.15
C VAL A 109 8.01 19.29 5.13
N SER A 110 8.29 20.41 4.43
CA SER A 110 7.36 21.52 4.32
C SER A 110 6.03 21.09 3.68
N ARG A 111 4.90 21.59 4.21
CA ARG A 111 3.54 21.27 3.76
C ARG A 111 3.34 21.46 2.25
N LYS A 112 3.92 22.52 1.69
CA LYS A 112 3.86 22.81 0.25
C LYS A 112 4.46 21.70 -0.61
N LEU A 113 5.55 21.10 -0.14
CA LEU A 113 6.21 20.01 -0.84
C LEU A 113 5.39 18.71 -0.73
N GLN A 114 4.70 18.52 0.40
CA GLN A 114 3.75 17.41 0.58
C GLN A 114 2.59 17.47 -0.42
N GLU A 115 2.00 18.66 -0.56
CA GLU A 115 0.90 18.92 -1.50
C GLU A 115 1.35 18.74 -2.95
N ASN A 116 2.55 19.20 -3.29
CA ASN A 116 3.14 18.99 -4.61
C ASN A 116 3.39 17.50 -4.90
N TYR A 117 3.90 16.73 -3.94
CA TYR A 117 4.15 15.30 -4.10
C TYR A 117 2.85 14.53 -4.39
N LEU A 118 1.80 14.79 -3.63
CA LEU A 118 0.47 14.20 -3.86
C LEU A 118 -0.09 14.57 -5.24
N ARG A 119 0.09 15.83 -5.66
CA ARG A 119 -0.36 16.32 -6.96
C ARG A 119 0.41 15.68 -8.12
N ILE A 120 1.72 15.52 -7.97
CA ILE A 120 2.60 14.85 -8.95
C ILE A 120 2.18 13.38 -9.09
N ASN A 121 2.02 12.64 -8.00
CA ASN A 121 1.61 11.23 -8.05
C ASN A 121 0.26 11.02 -8.76
N LYS A 122 -0.72 11.91 -8.48
CA LYS A 122 -2.00 11.86 -9.19
C LYS A 122 -1.84 12.08 -10.70
N VAL A 123 -1.00 13.04 -11.09
CA VAL A 123 -0.70 13.31 -12.50
C VAL A 123 0.02 12.14 -13.16
N ILE A 124 0.96 11.50 -12.46
CA ILE A 124 1.65 10.30 -12.95
C ILE A 124 0.63 9.19 -13.23
N GLU A 125 -0.29 8.91 -12.29
CA GLU A 125 -1.36 7.92 -12.49
C GLU A 125 -2.25 8.27 -13.70
N GLU A 126 -2.67 9.54 -13.83
CA GLU A 126 -3.50 10.01 -14.95
C GLU A 126 -2.79 9.90 -16.31
N LEU A 127 -1.51 10.31 -16.39
CA LEU A 127 -0.73 10.25 -17.62
C LEU A 127 -0.38 8.82 -17.99
N THR A 128 -0.06 7.97 -17.01
CA THR A 128 0.20 6.54 -17.25
C THR A 128 -1.02 5.88 -17.89
N GLN A 129 -2.23 6.17 -17.40
CA GLN A 129 -3.47 5.64 -17.97
C GLN A 129 -3.75 6.17 -19.38
N LYS A 130 -3.38 7.41 -19.69
CA LYS A 130 -3.61 8.02 -21.01
C LYS A 130 -2.59 7.58 -22.05
N LEU A 131 -1.33 7.47 -21.65
CA LEU A 131 -0.22 7.19 -22.56
C LEU A 131 0.04 5.68 -22.72
N ASN A 132 -0.55 4.85 -21.86
CA ASN A 132 -0.24 3.42 -21.74
C ASN A 132 1.27 3.13 -21.57
N LYS A 133 2.02 4.10 -21.05
CA LYS A 133 3.45 4.03 -20.73
C LYS A 133 3.75 4.92 -19.53
N SER A 134 4.92 4.73 -18.92
CA SER A 134 5.37 5.64 -17.85
C SER A 134 5.56 7.06 -18.43
N PRO A 135 5.00 8.10 -17.79
CA PRO A 135 5.18 9.48 -18.22
C PRO A 135 6.60 9.97 -17.93
N THR A 136 7.09 10.89 -18.75
CA THR A 136 8.40 11.53 -18.63
C THR A 136 8.35 12.75 -17.69
N ILE A 137 9.50 13.16 -17.16
CA ILE A 137 9.60 14.35 -16.27
C ILE A 137 9.05 15.62 -16.94
N PRO A 138 9.35 15.93 -18.22
CA PRO A 138 8.75 17.08 -18.91
C PRO A 138 7.22 17.00 -19.02
N GLU A 139 6.66 15.81 -19.29
CA GLU A 139 5.21 15.60 -19.38
C GLU A 139 4.51 15.84 -18.03
N ILE A 140 5.13 15.39 -16.93
CA ILE A 140 4.64 15.60 -15.57
C ILE A 140 4.73 17.10 -15.22
N ALA A 141 5.87 17.73 -15.47
CA ALA A 141 6.11 19.15 -15.20
C ALA A 141 5.10 20.06 -15.93
N ALA A 142 4.88 19.81 -17.22
CA ALA A 142 3.90 20.53 -18.02
C ALA A 142 2.48 20.40 -17.44
N LYS A 143 2.11 19.22 -16.93
CA LYS A 143 0.78 18.97 -16.40
C LYS A 143 0.55 19.53 -15.00
N VAL A 144 1.57 19.48 -14.14
CA VAL A 144 1.51 20.01 -12.76
C VAL A 144 1.74 21.53 -12.73
N LYS A 145 2.29 22.11 -13.80
CA LYS A 145 2.73 23.51 -13.92
C LYS A 145 3.84 23.86 -12.93
N LEU A 146 4.84 23.00 -12.85
CA LEU A 146 6.07 23.19 -12.08
C LEU A 146 7.27 23.07 -13.02
N SER A 147 8.44 23.60 -12.64
CA SER A 147 9.67 23.32 -13.38
C SER A 147 10.06 21.85 -13.23
N GLU A 148 10.78 21.32 -14.21
CA GLU A 148 11.31 19.95 -14.16
C GLU A 148 12.20 19.74 -12.93
N GLU A 149 13.05 20.73 -12.60
CA GLU A 149 13.85 20.74 -11.37
C GLU A 149 12.99 20.58 -10.12
N LYS A 150 11.85 21.30 -10.02
CA LYS A 150 10.97 21.21 -8.86
C LYS A 150 10.23 19.88 -8.81
N VAL A 151 9.92 19.27 -9.96
CA VAL A 151 9.34 17.93 -10.04
C VAL A 151 10.35 16.89 -9.56
N LEU A 152 11.60 16.96 -10.03
CA LEU A 152 12.69 16.10 -9.59
C LEU A 152 12.94 16.23 -8.09
N GLU A 153 13.10 17.44 -7.58
CA GLU A 153 13.26 17.72 -6.15
C GLU A 153 12.10 17.14 -5.33
N THR A 154 10.87 17.29 -5.80
CA THR A 154 9.69 16.75 -5.09
C THR A 154 9.65 15.22 -5.11
N ILE A 155 10.07 14.59 -6.21
CA ILE A 155 10.17 13.13 -6.33
C ILE A 155 11.29 12.59 -5.43
N GLU A 156 12.45 13.25 -5.41
CA GLU A 156 13.60 12.93 -4.54
C GLU A 156 13.23 13.04 -3.06
N VAL A 157 12.49 14.08 -2.66
CA VAL A 157 11.98 14.16 -1.28
C VAL A 157 10.93 13.09 -0.97
N GLY A 158 10.21 12.60 -1.98
CA GLY A 158 9.39 11.40 -1.86
C GLY A 158 10.20 10.14 -1.50
N VAL A 159 11.48 10.08 -1.86
CA VAL A 159 12.42 9.02 -1.42
C VAL A 159 12.85 9.26 0.03
N ALA A 160 12.98 10.52 0.46
CA ALA A 160 13.22 10.88 1.87
C ALA A 160 12.01 10.58 2.79
N TYR A 161 10.81 10.38 2.22
CA TYR A 161 9.66 9.81 2.92
C TYR A 161 9.89 8.32 3.30
N HIS A 162 10.86 7.64 2.68
CA HIS A 162 11.15 6.22 2.81
C HIS A 162 12.66 5.95 2.89
N PRO A 163 13.32 6.27 4.00
CA PRO A 163 14.69 5.82 4.19
C PRO A 163 14.73 4.30 4.08
N ILE A 164 15.50 3.79 3.13
CA ILE A 164 15.79 2.36 3.05
C ILE A 164 16.68 2.03 4.25
N SER A 165 16.36 0.97 4.97
CA SER A 165 17.21 0.52 6.08
C SER A 165 18.60 0.16 5.54
N ILE A 166 19.64 0.63 6.22
CA ILE A 166 21.03 0.23 5.94
C ILE A 166 21.20 -1.29 6.09
N ASP A 167 20.40 -1.90 6.97
CA ASP A 167 20.34 -3.35 7.19
C ASP A 167 19.41 -4.09 6.21
N ALA A 168 18.76 -3.41 5.26
CA ALA A 168 17.88 -4.08 4.31
C ALA A 168 18.67 -5.03 3.42
N ASP A 169 18.05 -6.18 3.13
CA ASP A 169 18.54 -7.16 2.17
C ASP A 169 18.42 -6.61 0.74
N CYS A 170 19.49 -6.73 -0.04
CA CYS A 170 19.52 -6.47 -1.46
C CYS A 170 20.10 -7.67 -2.22
N VAL A 171 19.47 -7.99 -3.35
CA VAL A 171 19.89 -9.10 -4.20
C VAL A 171 20.91 -8.58 -5.20
N ILE A 172 22.10 -9.16 -5.19
CA ILE A 172 23.14 -8.88 -6.17
C ILE A 172 22.99 -9.75 -7.42
N SER A 173 23.67 -9.35 -8.50
CA SER A 173 23.58 -9.98 -9.83
C SER A 173 23.92 -11.47 -9.87
N ASN A 174 24.61 -11.99 -8.85
CA ASN A 174 24.89 -13.41 -8.67
C ASN A 174 23.76 -14.20 -7.96
N GLY A 175 22.65 -13.54 -7.60
CA GLY A 175 21.51 -14.15 -6.91
C GLY A 175 21.68 -14.28 -5.39
N GLU A 176 22.79 -13.80 -4.83
CA GLU A 176 23.00 -13.79 -3.38
C GLU A 176 22.32 -12.57 -2.73
N SER A 177 21.82 -12.76 -1.51
CA SER A 177 21.28 -11.66 -0.70
C SER A 177 22.38 -11.13 0.21
N THR A 178 22.62 -9.82 0.17
CA THR A 178 23.56 -9.12 1.06
C THR A 178 22.90 -7.87 1.61
N LYS A 179 23.47 -7.27 2.65
CA LYS A 179 22.94 -6.04 3.22
C LYS A 179 23.46 -4.81 2.47
N ILE A 180 22.63 -3.78 2.37
CA ILE A 180 23.00 -2.49 1.74
C ILE A 180 24.23 -1.88 2.42
N VAL A 181 24.39 -2.07 3.73
CA VAL A 181 25.56 -1.61 4.50
C VAL A 181 26.90 -2.08 3.95
N ASN A 182 26.93 -3.25 3.30
CA ASN A 182 28.17 -3.84 2.81
C ASN A 182 28.71 -3.13 1.56
N PHE A 183 27.89 -2.30 0.90
CA PHE A 183 28.30 -1.46 -0.23
C PHE A 183 28.75 -0.06 0.19
N LEU A 184 28.57 0.31 1.47
CA LEU A 184 29.08 1.58 1.98
C LEU A 184 30.60 1.47 2.13
N GLY A 185 31.32 2.27 1.34
CA GLY A 185 32.76 2.41 1.46
C GLY A 185 33.15 2.88 2.87
N LYS A 186 34.21 2.31 3.41
CA LYS A 186 34.82 2.77 4.68
C LYS A 186 35.92 3.79 4.36
N GLU A 187 36.17 4.72 5.27
CA GLU A 187 37.36 5.57 5.19
C GLU A 187 38.60 4.66 5.14
N ASP A 188 39.36 4.78 4.06
CA ASP A 188 40.66 4.14 3.94
C ASP A 188 41.66 4.93 4.79
N LYS A 189 42.16 4.30 5.85
CA LYS A 189 43.09 4.94 6.79
C LYS A 189 44.48 5.15 6.19
N GLU A 190 44.80 4.49 5.08
CA GLU A 190 46.09 4.61 4.38
C GLU A 190 46.17 5.88 3.51
N LEU A 191 45.03 6.47 3.12
CA LEU A 191 44.96 7.72 2.35
C LEU A 191 45.30 8.99 3.16
N LYS A 192 45.47 8.89 4.49
CA LYS A 192 45.92 10.01 5.35
C LYS A 192 47.46 10.12 5.47
N ARG A 193 48.22 9.30 4.74
CA ARG A 193 49.69 9.26 4.79
C ARG A 193 50.39 9.74 3.51
N ILE A 194 49.72 10.55 2.68
CA ILE A 194 50.33 11.22 1.53
C ILE A 194 50.21 12.74 1.72
#